data_AF-R7LEY5-F1
#
_entry.id   AF-R7LEY5-F1
#
_cell.length_a   1.000
_cell.length_b   1.000
_cell.length_c   1.000
_cell.angle_alpha   90.00
_cell.angle_beta   90.00
_cell.angle_gamma   90.00
#
_symmetry.space_group_name_H-M   'P 1'
#
loop_
_entity.id
_entity.type
_entity.pdbx_description
1 polymer ?
#
loop_
_entity_poly.entity_id
_entity_poly.type
_entity_poly.pdbx_seq_one_letter_code
_entity_poly.pdbx_strand_id
1 'polypeptide(L)'
;MIKTFDIKIPLILALNLCYVYIISTLNTEISPYVYIMLPAVFIVPPALFLNFLPAMFVVAFSALINEVVMPVRTGLVCALWLSCAYVVHNQRFRFRTLDAFSVISLMLVLNFSILLLYALFLPNGCAGTAEYFYRVAIDVSVSSAVLIAISKFTVTLPADIMRVLGVDISVAEGD
;
A
#
# COMPACT_ATOMS: atom_id res chain seq x y z
N MET A 1 4.05 24.58 -19.79
CA MET A 1 4.97 24.68 -18.64
C MET A 1 5.17 23.26 -18.10
N ILE A 2 6.10 22.51 -18.66
CA ILE A 2 6.39 21.14 -18.24
C ILE A 2 7.18 21.28 -16.94
N LYS A 3 6.51 21.12 -15.78
CA LYS A 3 7.17 21.07 -14.46
C LYS A 3 8.27 19.99 -14.56
N THR A 4 9.45 20.33 -14.06
CA THR A 4 10.59 19.44 -13.82
C THR A 4 10.11 18.05 -13.42
N PHE A 5 10.58 17.01 -14.11
CA PHE A 5 10.19 15.63 -13.86
C PHE A 5 10.49 15.29 -12.40
N ASP A 6 9.43 15.10 -11.60
CA ASP A 6 9.57 14.85 -10.17
C ASP A 6 10.09 13.42 -9.97
N ILE A 7 11.39 13.30 -9.66
CA ILE A 7 12.09 12.04 -9.48
C ILE A 7 11.50 11.16 -8.36
N LYS A 8 10.67 11.75 -7.47
CA LYS A 8 9.91 10.99 -6.46
C LYS A 8 8.93 10.00 -7.10
N ILE A 9 8.33 10.36 -8.24
CA ILE A 9 7.34 9.53 -8.94
C ILE A 9 7.96 8.21 -9.42
N PRO A 10 9.00 8.20 -10.29
CA PRO A 10 9.59 6.95 -10.77
C PRO A 10 10.22 6.14 -9.63
N LEU A 11 10.77 6.79 -8.59
CA LEU A 11 11.33 6.09 -7.43
C LEU A 11 10.26 5.29 -6.68
N ILE A 12 9.15 5.94 -6.28
CA ILE A 12 8.09 5.27 -5.53
C ILE A 12 7.42 4.19 -6.40
N LEU A 13 7.26 4.44 -7.69
CA LEU A 13 6.72 3.46 -8.62
C LEU A 13 7.65 2.23 -8.75
N ALA A 14 8.98 2.43 -8.82
CA ALA A 14 9.96 1.34 -8.82
C ALA A 14 9.94 0.55 -7.50
N LEU A 15 9.85 1.22 -6.35
CA LEU A 15 9.70 0.56 -5.05
C LEU A 15 8.42 -0.27 -4.97
N ASN A 16 7.29 0.28 -5.44
CA ASN A 16 6.03 -0.45 -5.52
C ASN A 16 6.15 -1.68 -6.43
N LEU A 17 6.82 -1.59 -7.58
CA LEU A 17 7.10 -2.75 -8.43
C LEU A 17 7.93 -3.83 -7.69
N CYS A 18 8.98 -3.42 -6.97
CA CYS A 18 9.76 -4.35 -6.15
C CYS A 18 8.91 -5.01 -5.06
N TYR A 19 8.05 -4.27 -4.39
CA TYR A 19 7.15 -4.82 -3.38
C TYR A 19 6.15 -5.80 -3.96
N VAL A 20 5.57 -5.52 -5.14
CA VAL A 20 4.69 -6.48 -5.84
C VAL A 20 5.46 -7.77 -6.13
N TYR A 21 6.68 -7.67 -6.67
CA TYR A 21 7.50 -8.84 -6.98
C TYR A 21 7.81 -9.69 -5.74
N ILE A 22 8.24 -9.06 -4.64
CA ILE A 22 8.55 -9.74 -3.38
C ILE A 22 7.30 -10.44 -2.82
N ILE A 23 6.17 -9.73 -2.73
CA ILE A 23 4.93 -10.28 -2.20
C ILE A 23 4.40 -11.41 -3.08
N SER A 24 4.45 -11.26 -4.41
CA SER A 24 4.06 -12.31 -5.35
C SER A 24 4.90 -13.57 -5.19
N THR A 25 6.22 -13.41 -5.04
CA THR A 25 7.14 -14.53 -4.85
C THR A 25 6.85 -15.25 -3.53
N LEU A 26 6.69 -14.50 -2.43
CA LEU A 26 6.34 -15.07 -1.13
C LEU A 26 4.99 -15.81 -1.19
N ASN A 27 3.97 -15.20 -1.77
CA ASN A 27 2.64 -15.79 -1.89
C ASN A 27 2.62 -17.04 -2.77
N THR A 28 3.51 -17.17 -3.75
CA THR A 28 3.62 -18.40 -4.56
C THR A 28 3.96 -19.60 -3.67
N GLU A 29 4.83 -19.41 -2.67
CA GLU A 29 5.27 -20.48 -1.77
C GLU A 29 4.29 -20.74 -0.61
N ILE A 30 3.66 -19.70 -0.06
CA ILE A 30 2.86 -19.80 1.17
C ILE A 30 1.34 -19.79 0.96
N SER A 31 0.87 -19.50 -0.26
CA SER A 31 -0.57 -19.38 -0.60
C SER A 31 -1.44 -20.58 -0.18
N PRO A 32 -0.96 -21.84 -0.07
CA PRO A 32 -1.80 -22.90 0.48
C PRO A 32 -2.23 -22.64 1.94
N TYR A 33 -1.40 -21.97 2.73
CA TYR A 33 -1.60 -21.76 4.16
C TYR A 33 -2.09 -20.36 4.51
N VAL A 34 -1.50 -19.35 3.89
CA VAL A 34 -1.77 -17.93 4.15
C VAL A 34 -1.52 -17.11 2.90
N TYR A 35 -2.24 -16.01 2.74
CA TYR A 35 -2.01 -15.08 1.66
C TYR A 35 -1.71 -13.69 2.22
N ILE A 36 -0.50 -13.20 1.98
CA ILE A 36 -0.05 -11.89 2.47
C ILE A 36 -0.60 -10.80 1.56
N MET A 37 -1.38 -9.89 2.13
CA MET A 37 -1.95 -8.74 1.43
C MET A 37 -1.60 -7.44 2.15
N LEU A 38 -0.83 -6.58 1.48
CA LEU A 38 -0.28 -5.36 2.06
C LEU A 38 -0.62 -4.10 1.24
N PRO A 39 -1.89 -3.85 0.85
CA PRO A 39 -2.28 -2.66 0.08
C PRO A 39 -1.78 -1.35 0.68
N ALA A 40 -1.67 -1.23 2.01
CA ALA A 40 -1.21 -0.01 2.66
C ALA A 40 0.23 0.39 2.26
N VAL A 41 1.11 -0.58 1.98
CA VAL A 41 2.49 -0.35 1.52
C VAL A 41 2.53 0.40 0.19
N PHE A 42 1.55 0.17 -0.67
CA PHE A 42 1.47 0.79 -1.99
C PHE A 42 0.79 2.17 -1.96
N ILE A 43 -0.01 2.44 -0.92
CA ILE A 43 -0.87 3.63 -0.83
C ILE A 43 -0.23 4.72 0.04
N VAL A 44 0.26 4.36 1.22
CA VAL A 44 0.69 5.35 2.23
C VAL A 44 1.92 6.14 1.77
N PRO A 45 3.03 5.54 1.30
CA PRO A 45 4.19 6.31 0.85
C PRO A 45 3.87 7.33 -0.25
N PRO A 46 3.21 6.99 -1.39
CA PRO A 46 2.86 8.00 -2.39
C PRO A 46 1.89 9.05 -1.85
N ALA A 47 0.91 8.68 -1.02
CA ALA A 47 -0.04 9.64 -0.45
C ALA A 47 0.63 10.66 0.49
N LEU A 48 1.70 10.28 1.19
CA LEU A 48 2.44 11.16 2.11
C LEU A 48 3.47 12.06 1.40
N PHE A 49 4.25 11.52 0.45
CA PHE A 49 5.41 12.21 -0.13
C PHE A 49 5.17 12.90 -1.48
N LEU A 50 4.12 12.50 -2.21
CA LEU A 50 3.79 13.09 -3.50
C LEU A 50 2.70 14.15 -3.38
N ASN A 51 2.62 15.01 -4.38
CA ASN A 51 1.47 15.90 -4.58
C ASN A 51 0.23 15.09 -4.94
N PHE A 52 -0.96 15.69 -4.81
CA PHE A 52 -2.23 14.99 -5.00
C PHE A 52 -2.30 14.22 -6.33
N LEU A 53 -2.09 14.90 -7.45
CA LEU A 53 -2.25 14.28 -8.77
C LEU A 53 -1.21 13.17 -9.02
N PRO A 54 0.11 13.37 -8.74
CA PRO A 54 1.08 12.28 -8.82
C PRO A 54 0.83 11.12 -7.84
N ALA A 55 0.37 11.39 -6.62
CA ALA A 55 0.03 10.35 -5.64
C ALA A 55 -1.08 9.45 -6.18
N MET A 56 -2.16 10.05 -6.70
CA MET A 56 -3.27 9.31 -7.28
C MET A 56 -2.84 8.50 -8.51
N PHE A 57 -1.97 9.05 -9.37
CA PHE A 57 -1.42 8.32 -10.50
C PHE A 57 -0.61 7.09 -10.06
N VAL A 58 0.32 7.24 -9.11
CA VAL A 58 1.16 6.13 -8.62
C VAL A 58 0.30 5.06 -7.95
N VAL A 59 -0.70 5.46 -7.16
CA VAL A 59 -1.61 4.51 -6.50
C VAL A 59 -2.48 3.78 -7.51
N ALA A 60 -3.06 4.47 -8.50
CA ALA A 60 -3.84 3.84 -9.56
C ALA A 60 -3.01 2.81 -10.32
N PHE A 61 -1.79 3.18 -10.71
CA PHE A 61 -0.89 2.29 -11.43
C PHE A 61 -0.51 1.06 -10.58
N SER A 62 -0.21 1.27 -9.29
CA SER A 62 0.12 0.18 -8.36
C SER A 62 -1.08 -0.75 -8.15
N ALA A 63 -2.29 -0.21 -8.08
CA ALA A 63 -3.52 -1.00 -7.97
C ALA A 63 -3.71 -1.87 -9.22
N LEU A 64 -3.56 -1.31 -10.41
CA LEU A 64 -3.67 -2.04 -11.68
C LEU A 64 -2.61 -3.16 -11.80
N ILE A 65 -1.37 -2.90 -11.38
CA ILE A 65 -0.34 -3.95 -11.35
C ILE A 65 -0.72 -5.05 -10.36
N ASN A 66 -1.18 -4.68 -9.17
CA ASN A 66 -1.54 -5.67 -8.15
C ASN A 66 -2.77 -6.50 -8.55
N GLU A 67 -3.69 -5.94 -9.34
CA GLU A 67 -4.80 -6.67 -9.97
C GLU A 67 -4.33 -7.78 -10.94
N VAL A 68 -3.14 -7.66 -11.56
CA VAL A 68 -2.58 -8.74 -12.40
C VAL A 68 -2.17 -9.95 -11.55
N VAL A 69 -1.82 -9.73 -10.29
CA VAL A 69 -1.28 -10.76 -9.38
C VAL A 69 -2.36 -11.33 -8.46
N MET A 70 -3.46 -10.61 -8.25
CA MET A 70 -4.56 -11.06 -7.39
C MET A 70 -5.83 -11.33 -8.21
N PRO A 71 -6.58 -12.41 -7.94
CA PRO A 71 -7.83 -12.72 -8.64
C PRO A 71 -8.97 -11.79 -8.18
N VAL A 72 -8.91 -10.52 -8.57
CA VAL A 72 -9.85 -9.48 -8.15
C VAL A 72 -10.55 -8.85 -9.36
N ARG A 73 -11.80 -8.38 -9.17
CA ARG A 73 -12.53 -7.60 -10.17
C ARG A 73 -11.81 -6.28 -10.46
N THR A 74 -11.32 -6.16 -11.69
CA THR A 74 -10.61 -5.01 -12.24
C THR A 74 -11.42 -3.72 -12.03
N GLY A 75 -10.78 -2.68 -11.49
CA GLY A 75 -11.36 -1.35 -11.33
C GLY A 75 -11.99 -1.08 -9.96
N LEU A 76 -12.56 -2.06 -9.27
CA LEU A 76 -13.09 -1.86 -7.91
C LEU A 76 -11.93 -1.70 -6.92
N VAL A 77 -10.87 -2.48 -7.08
CA VAL A 77 -9.63 -2.34 -6.28
C VAL A 77 -8.98 -0.99 -6.52
N CYS A 78 -8.85 -0.60 -7.79
CA CYS A 78 -8.32 0.71 -8.12
C CYS A 78 -9.14 1.85 -7.48
N ALA A 79 -10.48 1.82 -7.61
CA ALA A 79 -11.34 2.81 -6.98
C ALA A 79 -11.18 2.84 -5.44
N LEU A 80 -11.10 1.67 -4.82
CA LEU A 80 -10.90 1.54 -3.38
C LEU A 80 -9.55 2.15 -2.96
N TRP A 81 -8.46 1.77 -3.63
CA TRP A 81 -7.12 2.28 -3.33
C TRP A 81 -7.02 3.79 -3.51
N LEU A 82 -7.66 4.32 -4.55
CA LEU A 82 -7.72 5.77 -4.79
C LEU A 82 -8.52 6.49 -3.71
N SER A 83 -9.64 5.93 -3.25
CA SER A 83 -10.42 6.50 -2.14
C SER A 83 -9.60 6.54 -0.84
N CYS A 84 -8.88 5.45 -0.55
CA CYS A 84 -7.95 5.35 0.57
C CYS A 84 -6.81 6.37 0.45
N ALA A 85 -6.19 6.49 -0.73
CA ALA A 85 -5.12 7.45 -0.99
C ALA A 85 -5.60 8.89 -0.79
N TYR A 86 -6.80 9.22 -1.26
CA TYR A 86 -7.42 10.53 -1.04
C TYR A 86 -7.58 10.85 0.45
N VAL A 87 -8.08 9.90 1.25
CA VAL A 87 -8.23 10.08 2.69
C VAL A 87 -6.87 10.27 3.37
N VAL A 88 -5.89 9.42 3.07
CA VAL A 88 -4.53 9.51 3.64
C VAL A 88 -3.88 10.84 3.27
N HIS A 89 -4.00 11.25 2.00
CA HIS A 89 -3.41 12.49 1.50
C HIS A 89 -3.97 13.72 2.23
N ASN A 90 -5.28 13.77 2.47
CA ASN A 90 -5.91 14.86 3.22
C ASN A 90 -5.49 14.91 4.69
N GLN A 91 -5.06 13.78 5.25
CA GLN A 91 -4.59 13.69 6.64
C GLN A 91 -3.06 13.73 6.77
N ARG A 92 -2.32 13.86 5.65
CA ARG A 92 -0.85 13.71 5.62
C ARG A 92 -0.10 14.63 6.58
N PHE A 93 -0.63 15.82 6.85
CA PHE A 93 -0.02 16.80 7.77
C PHE A 93 0.14 16.26 9.21
N ARG A 94 -0.74 15.36 9.64
CA ARG A 94 -0.65 14.70 10.96
C ARG A 94 0.54 13.75 11.07
N PHE A 95 1.09 13.32 9.93
CA PHE A 95 2.20 12.38 9.83
C PHE A 95 3.52 13.05 9.44
N ARG A 96 3.62 14.38 9.55
CA ARG A 96 4.83 15.13 9.20
C ARG A 96 6.08 14.69 9.97
N THR A 97 5.90 14.28 11.23
CA THR A 97 6.98 13.81 12.09
C THR A 97 7.40 12.37 11.81
N LEU A 98 6.63 11.63 11.00
CA LEU A 98 6.87 10.21 10.68
C LEU A 98 7.15 9.35 11.93
N ASP A 99 6.45 9.66 13.03
CA ASP A 99 6.56 8.89 14.26
C ASP A 99 6.19 7.41 14.01
N ALA A 100 6.97 6.51 14.60
CA ALA A 100 6.89 5.08 14.33
C ALA A 100 5.51 4.52 14.66
N PHE A 101 4.97 4.88 15.83
CA PHE A 101 3.68 4.38 16.29
C PHE A 101 2.55 4.92 15.41
N SER A 102 2.61 6.20 15.07
CA SER A 102 1.63 6.85 14.20
C SER A 102 1.60 6.23 12.80
N VAL A 103 2.78 5.96 12.21
CA VAL A 103 2.91 5.32 10.89
C VAL A 103 2.40 3.88 10.91
N ILE A 104 2.78 3.09 11.92
CA ILE A 104 2.31 1.70 12.07
C ILE A 104 0.79 1.68 12.22
N SER A 105 0.22 2.56 13.05
CA SER A 105 -1.22 2.67 13.23
C SER A 105 -1.95 3.01 11.93
N LEU A 106 -1.45 4.01 11.18
CA LEU A 106 -2.02 4.39 9.88
C LEU A 106 -2.01 3.21 8.90
N MET A 107 -0.86 2.54 8.78
CA MET A 107 -0.67 1.40 7.89
C MET A 107 -1.64 0.27 8.27
N LEU A 108 -1.73 -0.09 9.55
CA LEU A 108 -2.62 -1.14 10.04
C LEU A 108 -4.09 -0.82 9.79
N VAL A 109 -4.55 0.37 10.16
CA VAL A 109 -5.95 0.78 10.00
C VAL A 109 -6.34 0.76 8.52
N LEU A 110 -5.48 1.29 7.65
CA LEU A 110 -5.72 1.31 6.21
C LEU A 110 -5.74 -0.11 5.63
N ASN A 111 -4.75 -0.93 5.98
CA ASN A 111 -4.63 -2.30 5.48
C ASN A 111 -5.83 -3.13 5.91
N PHE A 112 -6.16 -3.10 7.20
CA PHE A 112 -7.30 -3.82 7.76
C PHE A 112 -8.62 -3.40 7.10
N SER A 113 -8.84 -2.11 6.89
CA SER A 113 -10.05 -1.60 6.22
C SER A 113 -10.17 -2.14 4.79
N ILE A 114 -9.07 -2.15 4.04
CA ILE A 114 -9.06 -2.68 2.66
C ILE A 114 -9.29 -4.19 2.66
N LEU A 115 -8.65 -4.95 3.55
CA LEU A 115 -8.82 -6.40 3.63
C LEU A 115 -10.23 -6.81 4.02
N LEU A 116 -10.88 -6.07 4.92
CA LEU A 116 -12.29 -6.30 5.22
C LEU A 116 -13.19 -6.07 4.01
N LEU A 117 -12.94 -5.00 3.25
CA LEU A 117 -13.71 -4.73 2.03
C LEU A 117 -13.45 -5.80 0.96
N TYR A 118 -12.20 -6.26 0.83
CA TYR A 118 -11.88 -7.41 -0.01
C TYR A 118 -12.65 -8.65 0.41
N ALA A 119 -12.70 -8.95 1.70
CA ALA A 119 -13.44 -10.10 2.21
C ALA A 119 -14.95 -10.03 1.91
N LEU A 120 -15.53 -8.82 1.81
CA LEU A 120 -16.95 -8.61 1.49
C LEU A 120 -17.26 -8.67 -0.02
N PHE A 121 -16.33 -8.21 -0.87
CA PHE A 121 -16.58 -8.03 -2.31
C PHE A 121 -15.92 -9.08 -3.22
N LEU A 122 -15.00 -9.90 -2.70
CA LEU A 122 -14.30 -10.92 -3.49
C LEU A 122 -15.04 -12.27 -3.48
N PRO A 123 -14.97 -13.03 -4.59
CA PRO A 123 -15.63 -14.33 -4.69
C PRO A 123 -15.06 -15.31 -3.67
N ASN A 124 -15.97 -16.01 -2.97
CA ASN A 124 -15.63 -17.09 -2.05
C ASN A 124 -15.16 -18.32 -2.87
N GLY A 125 -13.87 -18.65 -2.76
CA GLY A 125 -13.27 -19.86 -3.34
C GLY A 125 -13.25 -21.06 -2.39
N CYS A 126 -13.79 -20.93 -1.17
CA CYS A 126 -13.81 -21.98 -0.16
C CYS A 126 -15.11 -22.80 -0.23
N ALA A 127 -15.08 -24.04 0.29
CA ALA A 127 -16.22 -24.95 0.26
C ALA A 127 -17.38 -24.50 1.16
N GLY A 128 -17.10 -23.72 2.21
CA GLY A 128 -18.10 -23.18 3.12
C GLY A 128 -17.81 -21.75 3.59
N THR A 129 -18.81 -21.09 4.16
CA THR A 129 -18.71 -19.73 4.71
C THR A 129 -17.81 -19.67 5.95
N ALA A 130 -17.88 -20.67 6.82
CA ALA A 130 -17.05 -20.73 8.03
C ALA A 130 -15.55 -20.84 7.68
N GLU A 131 -15.20 -21.72 6.74
CA GLU A 131 -13.82 -21.87 6.25
C GLU A 131 -13.29 -20.57 5.64
N TYR A 132 -14.13 -19.86 4.89
CA TYR A 132 -13.79 -18.55 4.34
C TYR A 132 -13.49 -17.53 5.45
N PHE A 133 -14.32 -17.45 6.50
CA PHE A 133 -14.07 -16.56 7.64
C PHE A 133 -12.75 -16.89 8.36
N TYR A 134 -12.48 -18.18 8.60
CA TYR A 134 -11.20 -18.60 9.19
C TYR A 134 -10.02 -18.20 8.32
N ARG A 135 -10.14 -18.38 7.00
CA ARG A 135 -9.08 -18.00 6.06
C ARG A 135 -8.82 -16.51 6.08
N VAL A 136 -9.88 -15.69 5.97
CA VAL A 136 -9.78 -14.23 6.05
C VAL A 136 -9.16 -13.79 7.39
N ALA A 137 -9.54 -14.40 8.50
CA ALA A 137 -8.98 -14.07 9.81
C ALA A 137 -7.46 -14.36 9.88
N ILE A 138 -7.01 -15.48 9.32
CA ILE A 138 -5.58 -15.85 9.25
C ILE A 138 -4.82 -14.87 8.36
N ASP A 139 -5.32 -14.62 7.14
CA ASP A 139 -4.68 -13.74 6.17
C ASP A 139 -4.56 -12.31 6.71
N VAL A 140 -5.61 -11.80 7.36
CA VAL A 140 -5.60 -10.47 8.01
C VAL A 140 -4.62 -10.43 9.17
N SER A 141 -4.59 -11.46 10.03
CA SER A 141 -3.71 -11.48 11.21
C SER A 141 -2.24 -11.53 10.81
N VAL A 142 -1.88 -12.41 9.87
CA VAL A 142 -0.51 -12.54 9.38
C VAL A 142 -0.09 -11.31 8.61
N SER A 143 -0.95 -10.77 7.73
CA SER A 143 -0.66 -9.52 7.02
C SER A 143 -0.44 -8.36 8.00
N SER A 144 -1.22 -8.28 9.08
CA SER A 144 -1.04 -7.26 10.12
C SER A 144 0.28 -7.42 10.88
N ALA A 145 0.66 -8.66 11.23
CA ALA A 145 1.94 -8.95 11.89
C ALA A 145 3.14 -8.55 11.01
N VAL A 146 3.10 -8.90 9.72
CA VAL A 146 4.11 -8.48 8.74
C VAL A 146 4.15 -6.97 8.64
N LEU A 147 2.99 -6.32 8.55
CA LEU A 147 2.88 -4.87 8.43
C LEU A 147 3.49 -4.17 9.65
N ILE A 148 3.28 -4.65 10.88
CA ILE A 148 3.91 -4.09 12.08
C ILE A 148 5.44 -4.09 11.94
N ALA A 149 6.02 -5.17 11.43
CA ALA A 149 7.46 -5.28 11.26
C ALA A 149 8.03 -4.35 10.19
N ILE A 150 7.31 -4.16 9.07
CA ILE A 150 7.85 -3.45 7.89
C ILE A 150 7.31 -2.02 7.69
N SER A 151 6.27 -1.61 8.42
CA SER A 151 5.56 -0.32 8.17
C SER A 151 6.48 0.87 8.18
N LYS A 152 7.32 1.01 9.23
CA LYS A 152 8.19 2.17 9.35
C LYS A 152 9.21 2.20 8.21
N PHE A 153 9.85 1.06 7.96
CA PHE A 153 10.85 0.93 6.91
C PHE A 153 10.26 1.26 5.53
N THR A 154 9.10 0.68 5.19
CA THR A 154 8.47 0.90 3.88
C THR A 154 8.06 2.35 3.63
N VAL A 155 7.68 3.08 4.68
CA VAL A 155 7.34 4.51 4.60
C VAL A 155 8.57 5.40 4.56
N THR A 156 9.64 5.10 5.31
CA THR A 156 10.85 5.95 5.30
C THR A 156 11.80 5.67 4.13
N LEU A 157 11.76 4.47 3.56
CA LEU A 157 12.68 4.05 2.50
C LEU A 157 12.75 5.01 1.30
N PRO A 158 11.64 5.54 0.73
CA PRO A 158 11.73 6.52 -0.34
C PRO A 158 12.50 7.78 0.08
N ALA A 159 12.31 8.25 1.31
CA ALA A 159 13.01 9.43 1.83
C ALA A 159 14.49 9.16 2.09
N ASP A 160 14.82 7.98 2.60
CA ASP A 160 16.21 7.57 2.84
C ASP A 160 16.99 7.42 1.53
N ILE A 161 16.38 6.83 0.49
CA ILE A 161 17.00 6.75 -0.84
C ILE A 161 17.23 8.14 -1.43
N MET A 162 16.24 9.03 -1.34
CA MET A 162 16.35 10.39 -1.86
C MET A 162 17.45 11.19 -1.14
N ARG A 163 17.58 11.02 0.18
CA ARG A 163 18.68 11.62 0.96
C ARG A 163 20.05 11.15 0.48
N VAL A 164 20.21 9.86 0.17
CA VAL A 164 21.46 9.33 -0.40
C VAL A 164 21.76 9.96 -1.77
N LEU A 165 20.72 10.30 -2.53
CA LEU A 165 20.83 11.02 -3.81
C LEU A 165 20.99 12.55 -3.64
N GLY A 166 21.10 13.06 -2.42
CA GLY A 166 21.28 14.48 -2.11
C GLY A 166 20.00 15.31 -2.23
N VAL A 167 18.82 14.69 -2.26
CA VAL A 167 17.52 15.38 -2.31
C VAL A 167 16.76 15.12 -1.01
N ASP A 168 16.58 16.17 -0.21
CA ASP A 168 15.70 16.08 0.95
C ASP A 168 14.24 16.10 0.52
N ILE A 169 13.49 15.08 0.94
CA ILE A 169 12.04 15.02 0.77
C ILE A 169 11.38 14.98 2.14
N SER A 170 10.39 15.84 2.33
CA SER A 170 9.59 15.87 3.55
C SER A 170 8.11 15.70 3.22
N VAL A 171 7.37 15.18 4.20
CA VAL A 171 5.92 15.10 4.12
C VAL A 171 5.38 16.53 4.14
N ALA A 172 4.61 16.88 3.10
CA ALA A 172 3.96 18.18 2.89
C ALA A 172 4.78 19.30 2.21
N GLU A 173 5.91 19.02 1.57
CA GLU A 173 6.54 20.01 0.67
C GLU A 173 5.99 19.87 -0.76
N GLY A 174 4.92 20.62 -1.03
CA GLY A 174 4.36 20.72 -2.38
C GLY A 174 3.03 21.46 -2.42
N ASP A 175 3.16 22.73 -2.80
CA ASP A 175 2.19 23.80 -3.11
C ASP A 175 1.29 24.29 -1.96
#